data_AF-A0A527W6W1-F1
#
_entry.id   AF-A0A527W6W1-F1
#
_cell.length_a   1.000
_cell.length_b   1.000
_cell.length_c   1.000
_cell.angle_alpha   90.00
_cell.angle_beta   90.00
_cell.angle_gamma   90.00
#
_symmetry.space_group_name_H-M   'P 1'
#
loop_
_entity.id
_entity.type
_entity.pdbx_description
1 polymer ?
#
loop_
_entity_poly.entity_id
_entity_poly.type
_entity_poly.pdbx_seq_one_letter_code
_entity_poly.pdbx_strand_id
1 'polypeptide(L)'
;QGHCRIDRSFKRSDQRFWNITCVECGGEFVQSHEGFHLDRLHPHKSFYVCPHCGHIVSETERVIGVRNGRYVATLTGPDRHPGFHVDAFISLMMSYEAIAEDVLNQAKPGGLGEKGIFNLVYGLPAKVKGNAPEYERLMERREPFAEMRVPADGLILVAGADVQHNGIWAVVVAFGEDRQSWVLGVRFFEGATDNPGEGAWTKLDAFFAKPLEDAFGGQRKIEALAVDGGDGGRTNQVLEWCRRRANAYAVKGVGGRGVPAISVPAKKSVTKRGKRKRFGSAMLWPVGTWGLKSELFANLHKLGLRSGEPADPPGYVHFGDFLPKEYFLQLTAEAFVAEVVRGKFHEEWKRLRPDNHCLDAHVYAMAMAEMLGLSTKRADDWSALRQRLQPTREPDLLNGLRLAGPMVAAPAETTIDEASQARRQKWKNRK
;
A
#
# COMPACT_ATOMS: atom_id res chain seq x y z
N GLN A 1 -1.24 -15.34 -6.90
CA GLN A 1 -0.95 -16.71 -7.35
C GLN A 1 -0.95 -17.61 -6.11
N GLY A 2 -1.43 -18.86 -6.20
CA GLY A 2 -1.41 -19.76 -5.05
C GLY A 2 -0.02 -20.34 -4.80
N HIS A 3 0.40 -20.42 -3.54
CA HIS A 3 1.67 -21.03 -3.15
C HIS A 3 1.55 -22.53 -2.83
N CYS A 4 0.44 -23.18 -3.21
CA CYS A 4 0.16 -24.57 -2.86
C CYS A 4 1.05 -25.55 -3.68
N ARG A 5 1.48 -26.63 -3.03
CA ARG A 5 2.25 -27.73 -3.67
C ARG A 5 1.54 -28.29 -4.91
N ILE A 6 0.21 -28.38 -4.85
CA ILE A 6 -0.63 -28.91 -5.94
C ILE A 6 -0.57 -27.99 -7.16
N ASP A 7 -0.77 -26.68 -6.99
CA ASP A 7 -0.68 -25.69 -8.08
C ASP A 7 0.71 -25.70 -8.74
N ARG A 8 1.78 -25.80 -7.94
CA ARG A 8 3.14 -25.90 -8.46
C ARG A 8 3.35 -27.18 -9.28
N SER A 9 2.81 -28.32 -8.84
CA SER A 9 2.90 -29.58 -9.57
C SER A 9 2.10 -29.52 -10.87
N PHE A 10 0.86 -29.01 -10.80
CA PHE A 10 -0.02 -28.86 -11.95
C PHE A 10 0.60 -27.96 -13.03
N LYS A 11 1.24 -26.85 -12.65
CA LYS A 11 1.96 -25.99 -13.61
C LYS A 11 3.11 -26.68 -14.35
N ARG A 12 3.77 -27.64 -13.69
CA ARG A 12 4.84 -28.48 -14.28
C ARG A 12 4.30 -29.65 -15.11
N SER A 13 2.99 -29.92 -15.05
CA SER A 13 2.32 -30.99 -15.80
C SER A 13 1.95 -30.56 -17.23
N ASP A 14 1.28 -31.44 -17.96
CA ASP A 14 0.65 -31.18 -19.27
C ASP A 14 -0.69 -30.41 -19.19
N GLN A 15 -1.18 -30.15 -17.97
CA GLN A 15 -2.37 -29.35 -17.66
C GLN A 15 -3.62 -29.79 -18.44
N ARG A 16 -4.25 -30.87 -17.97
CA ARG A 16 -5.47 -31.40 -18.58
C ARG A 16 -6.72 -30.82 -17.95
N PHE A 17 -7.64 -30.41 -18.80
CA PHE A 17 -8.95 -29.91 -18.42
C PHE A 17 -10.06 -30.76 -19.05
N TRP A 18 -11.17 -30.91 -18.33
CA TRP A 18 -12.33 -31.64 -18.84
C TRP A 18 -13.06 -30.79 -19.88
N ASN A 19 -13.12 -31.28 -21.11
CA ASN A 19 -13.81 -30.62 -22.20
C ASN A 19 -15.17 -31.28 -22.40
N ILE A 20 -16.20 -30.46 -22.52
CA ILE A 20 -17.56 -30.87 -22.90
C ILE A 20 -17.86 -30.38 -24.32
N THR A 21 -18.75 -31.07 -25.00
CA THR A 21 -19.18 -30.72 -26.37
C THR A 21 -20.47 -29.91 -26.30
N CYS A 22 -20.50 -28.74 -26.96
CA CYS A 22 -21.72 -27.95 -27.11
C CYS A 22 -22.71 -28.70 -28.02
N VAL A 23 -23.98 -28.78 -27.63
CA VAL A 23 -25.02 -29.45 -28.44
C VAL A 23 -25.38 -28.67 -29.71
N GLU A 24 -25.22 -27.34 -29.69
CA GLU A 24 -25.60 -26.47 -30.79
C GLU A 24 -24.50 -26.41 -31.87
N CYS A 25 -23.27 -26.07 -31.47
CA CYS A 25 -22.17 -25.88 -32.43
C CYS A 25 -21.22 -27.07 -32.56
N GLY A 26 -21.34 -28.10 -31.71
CA GLY A 26 -20.43 -29.25 -31.67
C GLY A 26 -19.02 -28.93 -31.18
N GLY A 27 -18.72 -27.67 -30.84
CA GLY A 27 -17.41 -27.25 -30.34
C GLY A 27 -17.12 -27.81 -28.95
N GLU A 28 -15.90 -28.27 -28.73
CA GLU A 28 -15.40 -28.67 -27.41
C GLU A 28 -14.90 -27.45 -26.64
N PHE A 29 -15.25 -27.35 -25.36
CA PHE A 29 -14.77 -26.29 -24.48
C PHE A 29 -14.71 -26.74 -23.02
N VAL A 30 -13.92 -26.01 -22.24
CA VAL A 30 -13.80 -26.18 -20.79
C VAL A 30 -14.76 -25.23 -20.09
N GLN A 31 -15.52 -25.72 -19.13
CA GLN A 31 -16.33 -24.87 -18.26
C GLN A 31 -15.44 -24.22 -17.20
N SER A 32 -15.56 -22.90 -17.03
CA SER A 32 -14.78 -22.13 -16.06
C SER A 32 -15.63 -21.08 -15.37
N HIS A 33 -15.19 -20.58 -14.21
CA HIS A 33 -15.93 -19.55 -13.48
C HIS A 33 -16.21 -18.27 -14.28
N GLU A 34 -15.45 -17.97 -15.33
CA GLU A 34 -15.62 -16.76 -16.16
C GLU A 34 -16.84 -16.86 -17.09
N GLY A 35 -17.18 -18.07 -17.55
CA GLY A 35 -18.36 -18.31 -18.40
C GLY A 35 -19.62 -18.68 -17.62
N PHE A 36 -19.52 -18.76 -16.29
CA PHE A 36 -20.64 -19.11 -15.41
C PHE A 36 -21.40 -17.84 -14.98
N HIS A 37 -22.65 -17.73 -15.41
CA HIS A 37 -23.52 -16.62 -15.06
C HIS A 37 -24.32 -16.96 -13.79
N LEU A 38 -23.82 -16.45 -12.67
CA LEU A 38 -24.44 -16.62 -11.35
C LEU A 38 -25.58 -15.61 -11.14
N ASP A 39 -26.81 -16.08 -11.01
CA ASP A 39 -27.93 -15.28 -10.50
C ASP A 39 -27.95 -15.38 -8.96
N ARG A 40 -27.60 -14.28 -8.30
CA ARG A 40 -27.50 -14.21 -6.84
C ARG A 40 -28.85 -14.23 -6.12
N LEU A 41 -29.93 -13.80 -6.79
CA LEU A 41 -31.28 -13.76 -6.22
C LEU A 41 -32.02 -15.07 -6.47
N HIS A 42 -31.73 -15.73 -7.59
CA HIS A 42 -32.39 -16.96 -8.00
C HIS A 42 -31.35 -18.01 -8.46
N PRO A 43 -30.72 -18.77 -7.54
CA PRO A 43 -29.65 -19.72 -7.90
C PRO A 43 -30.05 -20.72 -8.98
N HIS A 44 -31.30 -21.19 -8.99
CA HIS A 44 -31.87 -22.08 -10.01
C HIS A 44 -31.89 -21.50 -11.44
N LYS A 45 -31.74 -20.19 -11.60
CA LYS A 45 -31.63 -19.51 -12.90
C LYS A 45 -30.19 -19.31 -13.35
N SER A 46 -29.21 -19.77 -12.59
CA SER A 46 -27.80 -19.68 -13.01
C SER A 46 -27.54 -20.59 -14.20
N PHE A 47 -26.78 -20.09 -15.17
CA PHE A 47 -26.55 -20.79 -16.43
C PHE A 47 -25.11 -20.60 -16.90
N TYR A 48 -24.72 -21.38 -17.90
CA TYR A 48 -23.41 -21.27 -18.55
C TYR A 48 -23.58 -20.90 -20.01
N VAL A 49 -22.69 -20.06 -20.55
CA VAL A 49 -22.72 -19.66 -21.95
C VAL A 49 -21.56 -20.31 -22.71
N CYS A 50 -21.86 -20.97 -23.82
CA CYS A 50 -20.84 -21.55 -24.68
C CYS A 50 -19.93 -20.44 -25.24
N PRO A 51 -18.60 -20.52 -25.09
CA PRO A 51 -17.68 -19.48 -25.54
C PRO A 51 -17.56 -19.39 -27.07
N HIS A 52 -17.98 -20.42 -27.80
CA HIS A 52 -17.86 -20.48 -29.27
C HIS A 52 -19.04 -19.84 -29.98
N CYS A 53 -20.28 -20.12 -29.53
CA CYS A 53 -21.50 -19.70 -30.22
C CYS A 53 -22.47 -18.88 -29.36
N GLY A 54 -22.20 -18.69 -28.07
CA GLY A 54 -23.09 -17.96 -27.17
C GLY A 54 -24.34 -18.74 -26.71
N HIS A 55 -24.46 -20.02 -27.06
CA HIS A 55 -25.58 -20.87 -26.62
C HIS A 55 -25.62 -21.01 -25.09
N ILE A 56 -26.81 -20.88 -24.51
CA ILE A 56 -27.03 -21.10 -23.08
C ILE A 56 -27.13 -22.60 -22.84
N VAL A 57 -26.14 -23.15 -22.14
CA VAL A 57 -26.08 -24.57 -21.80
C VAL A 57 -27.01 -24.84 -20.64
N SER A 58 -28.07 -25.60 -20.89
CA SER A 58 -28.99 -26.09 -19.86
C SER A 58 -28.35 -27.18 -18.99
N GLU A 59 -28.93 -27.47 -17.83
CA GLU A 59 -28.43 -28.51 -16.93
C GLU A 59 -28.47 -29.91 -17.59
N THR A 60 -29.51 -30.23 -18.36
CA THR A 60 -29.62 -31.50 -19.07
C THR A 60 -28.52 -31.64 -20.13
N GLU A 61 -28.26 -30.58 -20.90
CA GLU A 61 -27.18 -30.54 -21.89
C GLU A 61 -25.80 -30.64 -21.21
N ARG A 62 -25.63 -29.97 -20.06
CA ARG A 62 -24.41 -30.09 -19.26
C ARG A 62 -24.18 -31.53 -18.81
N VAL A 63 -25.19 -32.22 -18.28
CA VAL A 63 -25.06 -33.64 -17.85
C VAL A 63 -24.63 -34.53 -19.02
N ILE A 64 -25.22 -34.34 -20.20
CA ILE A 64 -24.82 -35.08 -21.41
C ILE A 64 -23.39 -34.73 -21.80
N GLY A 65 -23.05 -33.44 -21.85
CA GLY A 65 -21.71 -32.96 -22.19
C GLY A 65 -20.64 -33.45 -21.22
N VAL A 66 -20.92 -33.48 -19.92
CA VAL A 66 -20.00 -33.99 -18.88
C VAL A 66 -19.82 -35.49 -19.00
N ARG A 67 -20.89 -36.27 -19.23
CA ARG A 67 -20.80 -37.73 -19.43
C ARG A 67 -19.98 -38.12 -20.67
N ASN A 68 -20.11 -37.35 -21.74
CA ASN A 68 -19.39 -37.57 -22.99
C ASN A 68 -18.06 -36.81 -23.06
N GLY A 69 -17.71 -36.07 -22.01
CA GLY A 69 -16.53 -35.24 -21.97
C GLY A 69 -15.24 -36.06 -21.84
N ARG A 70 -14.12 -35.38 -22.07
CA ARG A 70 -12.78 -35.98 -21.89
C ARG A 70 -11.76 -34.97 -21.42
N TYR A 71 -10.72 -35.46 -20.77
CA TYR A 71 -9.53 -34.66 -20.45
C TYR A 71 -8.70 -34.40 -21.71
N VAL A 72 -8.47 -33.13 -22.03
CA VAL A 72 -7.58 -32.70 -23.12
C VAL A 72 -6.40 -31.95 -22.51
N ALA A 73 -5.18 -32.29 -22.92
CA ALA A 73 -3.95 -31.63 -22.47
C ALA A 73 -3.78 -30.29 -23.18
N THR A 74 -3.56 -29.22 -22.42
CA THR A 74 -3.34 -27.87 -22.95
C THR A 74 -1.87 -27.62 -23.29
N LEU A 75 -0.93 -28.31 -22.64
CA LEU A 75 0.51 -28.17 -22.87
C LEU A 75 1.13 -29.49 -23.31
N THR A 76 1.92 -29.45 -24.38
CA THR A 76 2.71 -30.60 -24.86
C THR A 76 4.22 -30.38 -24.58
N GLY A 77 4.95 -31.44 -24.30
CA GLY A 77 6.41 -31.38 -24.09
C GLY A 77 7.01 -32.66 -23.50
N PRO A 78 8.31 -32.93 -23.72
CA PRO A 78 8.94 -34.22 -23.41
C PRO A 78 9.02 -34.55 -21.90
N ASP A 79 9.00 -33.54 -21.02
CA ASP A 79 9.16 -33.71 -19.56
C ASP A 79 7.91 -33.36 -18.75
N ARG A 80 6.73 -33.35 -19.38
CA ARG A 80 5.47 -33.03 -18.71
C ARG A 80 4.73 -34.32 -18.31
N HIS A 81 4.49 -34.49 -17.02
CA HIS A 81 3.65 -35.57 -16.49
C HIS A 81 2.16 -35.23 -16.64
N PRO A 82 1.25 -36.22 -16.65
CA PRO A 82 -0.19 -35.98 -16.65
C PRO A 82 -0.65 -35.23 -15.39
N GLY A 83 -1.31 -34.09 -15.55
CA GLY A 83 -1.94 -33.36 -14.46
C GLY A 83 -3.39 -33.01 -14.79
N PHE A 84 -4.29 -33.16 -13.81
CA PHE A 84 -5.73 -33.05 -14.02
C PHE A 84 -6.32 -31.94 -13.16
N HIS A 85 -7.10 -31.05 -13.78
CA HIS A 85 -7.92 -30.07 -13.07
C HIS A 85 -9.30 -30.65 -12.79
N VAL A 86 -9.74 -30.59 -11.52
CA VAL A 86 -11.03 -31.10 -11.06
C VAL A 86 -11.76 -29.97 -10.34
N ASP A 87 -12.93 -29.63 -10.82
CA ASP A 87 -13.80 -28.59 -10.26
C ASP A 87 -15.25 -29.08 -10.14
N ALA A 88 -16.14 -28.24 -9.61
CA ALA A 88 -17.54 -28.58 -9.46
C ALA A 88 -18.29 -28.72 -10.79
N PHE A 89 -17.85 -28.05 -11.87
CA PHE A 89 -18.55 -28.07 -13.16
C PHE A 89 -18.50 -29.43 -13.84
N ILE A 90 -17.45 -30.21 -13.58
CA ILE A 90 -17.29 -31.57 -14.11
C ILE A 90 -18.01 -32.64 -13.27
N SER A 91 -18.60 -32.26 -12.13
CA SER A 91 -19.31 -33.18 -11.26
C SER A 91 -20.71 -33.46 -11.79
N LEU A 92 -21.09 -34.74 -11.83
CA LEU A 92 -22.46 -35.18 -12.09
C LEU A 92 -23.35 -35.12 -10.82
N MET A 93 -22.75 -34.86 -9.66
CA MET A 93 -23.46 -34.74 -8.38
C MET A 93 -23.84 -33.29 -8.04
N MET A 94 -23.37 -32.33 -8.84
CA MET A 94 -23.60 -30.90 -8.67
C MET A 94 -24.30 -30.35 -9.90
N SER A 95 -25.49 -29.77 -9.75
CA SER A 95 -26.13 -28.98 -10.82
C SER A 95 -25.56 -27.55 -10.85
N TYR A 96 -25.81 -26.78 -11.91
CA TYR A 96 -25.49 -25.35 -11.91
C TYR A 96 -26.13 -24.60 -10.74
N GLU A 97 -27.35 -24.98 -10.35
CA GLU A 97 -28.02 -24.47 -9.15
C GLU A 97 -27.21 -24.78 -7.88
N ALA A 98 -26.81 -26.04 -7.67
CA ALA A 98 -26.03 -26.42 -6.50
C ALA A 98 -24.66 -25.73 -6.48
N ILE A 99 -24.01 -25.56 -7.64
CA ILE A 99 -22.77 -24.80 -7.78
C ILE A 99 -23.00 -23.33 -7.38
N ALA A 100 -24.08 -22.72 -7.85
CA ALA A 100 -24.46 -21.36 -7.49
C ALA A 100 -24.72 -21.21 -5.98
N GLU A 101 -25.44 -22.15 -5.38
CA GLU A 101 -25.69 -22.18 -3.94
C GLU A 101 -24.40 -22.29 -3.13
N ASP A 102 -23.48 -23.18 -3.52
CA ASP A 102 -22.18 -23.31 -2.86
C ASP A 102 -21.35 -22.03 -2.97
N VAL A 103 -21.33 -21.38 -4.13
CA VAL A 103 -20.65 -20.09 -4.31
C VAL A 103 -21.25 -19.04 -3.37
N LEU A 104 -22.58 -18.96 -3.28
CA LEU A 104 -23.28 -18.01 -2.41
C LEU A 104 -23.08 -18.33 -0.92
N ASN A 105 -23.09 -19.60 -0.54
CA ASN A 105 -22.88 -20.04 0.84
C ASN A 105 -21.46 -19.76 1.31
N GLN A 106 -20.45 -19.97 0.46
CA GLN A 106 -19.07 -19.61 0.77
C GLN A 106 -18.86 -18.09 0.82
N ALA A 107 -19.67 -17.29 0.12
CA ALA A 107 -19.62 -15.83 0.15
C ALA A 107 -20.28 -15.18 1.38
N LYS A 108 -21.08 -15.91 2.16
CA LYS A 108 -21.77 -15.39 3.36
C LYS A 108 -20.81 -15.15 4.54
N PRO A 109 -21.15 -14.26 5.50
CA PRO A 109 -20.41 -14.10 6.75
C PRO A 109 -20.32 -15.44 7.50
N GLY A 110 -19.10 -15.93 7.74
CA GLY A 110 -18.84 -17.24 8.34
C GLY A 110 -18.43 -18.35 7.35
N GLY A 111 -18.56 -18.13 6.04
CA GLY A 111 -17.97 -18.99 5.01
C GLY A 111 -16.46 -18.79 4.86
N LEU A 112 -15.81 -19.63 4.04
CA LEU A 112 -14.37 -19.48 3.73
C LEU A 112 -14.10 -18.33 2.73
N GLY A 113 -15.10 -17.55 2.36
CA GLY A 113 -15.01 -16.40 1.45
C GLY A 113 -14.54 -16.79 0.04
N GLU A 114 -13.83 -15.88 -0.63
CA GLU A 114 -13.20 -16.15 -1.93
C GLU A 114 -12.29 -17.40 -1.89
N LYS A 115 -11.66 -17.71 -0.75
CA LYS A 115 -10.79 -18.90 -0.62
C LYS A 115 -11.59 -20.20 -0.71
N GLY A 116 -12.78 -20.24 -0.11
CA GLY A 116 -13.72 -21.37 -0.21
C GLY A 116 -14.20 -21.56 -1.64
N ILE A 117 -14.61 -20.47 -2.28
CA ILE A 117 -15.12 -20.48 -3.65
C ILE A 117 -14.06 -21.02 -4.63
N PHE A 118 -12.86 -20.43 -4.63
CA PHE A 118 -11.82 -20.81 -5.58
C PHE A 118 -11.32 -22.24 -5.33
N ASN A 119 -11.02 -22.61 -4.08
CA ASN A 119 -10.43 -23.93 -3.81
C ASN A 119 -11.46 -25.08 -3.84
N LEU A 120 -12.65 -24.88 -3.26
CA LEU A 120 -13.64 -25.96 -3.10
C LEU A 120 -14.57 -26.08 -4.29
N VAL A 121 -14.99 -24.96 -4.88
CA VAL A 121 -15.92 -24.98 -6.02
C VAL A 121 -15.15 -25.02 -7.33
N TYR A 122 -14.22 -24.09 -7.54
CA TYR A 122 -13.56 -23.96 -8.84
C TYR A 122 -12.31 -24.82 -9.02
N GLY A 123 -11.84 -25.52 -7.98
CA GLY A 123 -10.59 -26.30 -8.06
C GLY A 123 -9.34 -25.44 -8.32
N LEU A 124 -9.48 -24.11 -8.19
CA LEU A 124 -8.45 -23.15 -8.50
C LEU A 124 -7.73 -22.71 -7.24
N PRO A 125 -6.41 -22.45 -7.31
CA PRO A 125 -5.69 -21.90 -6.18
C PRO A 125 -6.25 -20.51 -5.83
N ALA A 126 -6.82 -20.38 -4.64
CA ALA A 126 -7.23 -19.08 -4.12
C ALA A 126 -6.06 -18.10 -4.18
N LYS A 127 -6.26 -16.95 -4.82
CA LYS A 127 -5.32 -15.84 -4.72
C LYS A 127 -5.37 -15.37 -3.27
N VAL A 128 -4.21 -15.29 -2.62
CA VAL A 128 -4.10 -14.63 -1.32
C VAL A 128 -4.35 -13.13 -1.55
N LYS A 129 -5.61 -12.71 -1.55
CA LYS A 129 -5.97 -11.32 -1.29
C LYS A 129 -5.82 -11.13 0.22
N GLY A 130 -4.63 -10.78 0.67
CA GLY A 130 -4.52 -10.20 2.00
C GLY A 130 -5.06 -8.77 1.99
N ASN A 131 -4.92 -8.07 3.10
CA ASN A 131 -5.37 -6.68 3.22
C ASN A 131 -4.51 -5.66 2.42
N ALA A 132 -3.80 -6.09 1.39
CA ALA A 132 -2.98 -5.20 0.59
C ALA A 132 -3.88 -4.39 -0.36
N PRO A 133 -3.79 -3.04 -0.37
CA PRO A 133 -4.52 -2.23 -1.33
C PRO A 133 -4.03 -2.51 -2.76
N GLU A 134 -4.91 -2.31 -3.74
CA GLU A 134 -4.57 -2.38 -5.16
C GLU A 134 -3.61 -1.26 -5.53
N TYR A 135 -2.46 -1.59 -6.14
CA TYR A 135 -1.42 -0.61 -6.43
C TYR A 135 -1.88 0.41 -7.48
N GLU A 136 -2.75 0.02 -8.41
CA GLU A 136 -3.36 0.91 -9.40
C GLU A 136 -4.14 2.05 -8.73
N ARG A 137 -4.95 1.74 -7.70
CA ARG A 137 -5.70 2.75 -6.94
C ARG A 137 -4.79 3.72 -6.20
N LEU A 138 -3.65 3.24 -5.69
CA LEU A 138 -2.65 4.11 -5.06
C LEU A 138 -1.98 5.03 -6.08
N MET A 139 -1.76 4.56 -7.32
CA MET A 139 -1.19 5.38 -8.39
C MET A 139 -2.13 6.49 -8.87
N GLU A 140 -3.45 6.26 -8.83
CA GLU A 140 -4.47 7.27 -9.15
C GLU A 140 -4.50 8.42 -8.13
N ARG A 141 -4.10 8.14 -6.88
CA ARG A 141 -3.99 9.12 -5.78
C ARG A 141 -2.75 10.03 -5.87
N ARG A 142 -1.94 9.90 -6.91
CA ARG A 142 -0.76 10.77 -7.08
C ARG A 142 -1.16 12.24 -7.21
N GLU A 143 -0.34 13.08 -6.61
CA GLU A 143 -0.52 14.52 -6.48
C GLU A 143 0.66 15.27 -7.13
N PRO A 144 0.40 16.45 -7.72
CA PRO A 144 1.44 17.27 -8.30
C PRO A 144 2.19 18.03 -7.20
N PHE A 145 3.30 17.47 -6.71
CA PHE A 145 4.26 18.21 -5.87
C PHE A 145 5.70 17.88 -6.28
N ALA A 146 6.61 18.83 -6.04
CA ALA A 146 7.99 18.73 -6.48
C ALA A 146 8.74 17.62 -5.73
N GLU A 147 9.50 16.82 -6.50
CA GLU A 147 10.34 15.76 -5.95
C GLU A 147 11.41 16.33 -5.01
N MET A 148 11.67 15.63 -3.90
CA MET A 148 12.65 16.01 -2.88
C MET A 148 12.44 17.41 -2.27
N ARG A 149 11.22 17.97 -2.36
CA ARG A 149 10.84 19.24 -1.72
C ARG A 149 9.91 18.99 -0.54
N VAL A 150 10.23 19.55 0.62
CA VAL A 150 9.46 19.33 1.85
C VAL A 150 8.20 20.22 1.85
N PRO A 151 6.99 19.64 1.97
CA PRO A 151 5.76 20.43 2.05
C PRO A 151 5.68 21.22 3.36
N ALA A 152 4.82 22.25 3.38
CA ALA A 152 4.64 23.13 4.55
C ALA A 152 4.23 22.35 5.81
N ASP A 153 3.36 21.36 5.66
CA ASP A 153 2.87 20.49 6.74
C ASP A 153 3.83 19.32 7.05
N GLY A 154 4.91 19.17 6.28
CA GLY A 154 5.97 18.18 6.50
C GLY A 154 6.93 18.60 7.61
N LEU A 155 6.54 18.38 8.86
CA LEU A 155 7.27 18.86 10.04
C LEU A 155 8.48 18.00 10.43
N ILE A 156 8.35 16.67 10.34
CA ILE A 156 9.43 15.73 10.63
C ILE A 156 9.96 15.17 9.32
N LEU A 157 11.24 15.36 9.01
CA LEU A 157 11.86 14.83 7.79
C LEU A 157 12.76 13.63 8.09
N VAL A 158 12.38 12.45 7.60
CA VAL A 158 13.09 11.19 7.85
C VAL A 158 13.30 10.40 6.57
N ALA A 159 14.18 9.41 6.64
CA ALA A 159 14.39 8.47 5.57
C ALA A 159 14.63 7.06 6.12
N GLY A 160 14.34 6.07 5.29
CA GLY A 160 14.74 4.69 5.53
C GLY A 160 15.47 4.15 4.33
N ALA A 161 16.46 3.29 4.58
CA ALA A 161 17.26 2.64 3.57
C ALA A 161 17.33 1.14 3.81
N ASP A 162 17.19 0.39 2.72
CA ASP A 162 17.29 -1.07 2.68
C ASP A 162 18.50 -1.48 1.84
N VAL A 163 19.41 -2.24 2.45
CA VAL A 163 20.73 -2.56 1.89
C VAL A 163 20.67 -3.91 1.20
N GLN A 164 20.92 -3.92 -0.10
CA GLN A 164 20.95 -5.12 -0.94
C GLN A 164 22.37 -5.39 -1.44
N HIS A 165 22.59 -6.54 -2.07
CA HIS A 165 23.91 -6.93 -2.58
C HIS A 165 24.37 -6.05 -3.75
N ASN A 166 23.42 -5.58 -4.56
CA ASN A 166 23.64 -4.80 -5.78
C ASN A 166 23.41 -3.28 -5.61
N GLY A 167 22.99 -2.83 -4.43
CA GLY A 167 22.74 -1.42 -4.18
C GLY A 167 21.94 -1.16 -2.90
N ILE A 168 21.55 0.10 -2.70
CA ILE A 168 20.79 0.53 -1.53
C ILE A 168 19.53 1.26 -1.98
N TRP A 169 18.37 0.77 -1.57
CA TRP A 169 17.12 1.48 -1.72
C TRP A 169 16.97 2.52 -0.61
N ALA A 170 16.49 3.71 -0.93
CA ALA A 170 16.20 4.75 0.04
C ALA A 170 14.85 5.40 -0.26
N VAL A 171 14.05 5.58 0.78
CA VAL A 171 12.75 6.25 0.74
C VAL A 171 12.79 7.43 1.70
N VAL A 172 12.46 8.62 1.21
CA VAL A 172 12.39 9.84 2.03
C VAL A 172 10.94 10.21 2.26
N VAL A 173 10.59 10.44 3.52
CA VAL A 173 9.22 10.70 3.95
C VAL A 173 9.21 11.90 4.91
N ALA A 174 8.30 12.84 4.67
CA ALA A 174 7.98 13.87 5.64
C ALA A 174 6.68 13.53 6.37
N PHE A 175 6.61 13.80 7.68
CA PHE A 175 5.42 13.57 8.50
C PHE A 175 4.89 14.86 9.08
N GLY A 176 3.57 15.00 9.09
CA GLY A 176 2.81 16.04 9.76
C GLY A 176 2.40 15.64 11.17
N GLU A 177 1.86 16.60 11.90
CA GLU A 177 1.39 16.41 13.29
C GLU A 177 0.25 15.39 13.40
N ASP A 178 -0.66 15.40 12.44
CA ASP A 178 -1.81 14.49 12.38
C ASP A 178 -1.47 13.14 11.73
N ARG A 179 -0.16 12.84 11.63
CA ARG A 179 0.43 11.65 10.99
C ARG A 179 0.24 11.57 9.48
N GLN A 180 -0.29 12.60 8.82
CA GLN A 180 -0.19 12.65 7.36
C GLN A 180 1.28 12.53 6.94
N SER A 181 1.51 11.86 5.82
CA SER A 181 2.87 11.56 5.36
C SER A 181 3.01 11.84 3.88
N TRP A 182 4.13 12.44 3.49
CA TRP A 182 4.46 12.75 2.11
C TRP A 182 5.68 11.97 1.68
N VAL A 183 5.52 11.11 0.69
CA VAL A 183 6.63 10.38 0.07
C VAL A 183 7.34 11.33 -0.89
N LEU A 184 8.46 11.89 -0.45
CA LEU A 184 9.17 12.95 -1.18
C LEU A 184 10.05 12.41 -2.31
N GLY A 185 10.48 11.17 -2.21
CA GLY A 185 11.38 10.58 -3.19
C GLY A 185 11.81 9.16 -2.85
N VAL A 186 12.14 8.43 -3.91
CA VAL A 186 12.68 7.07 -3.86
C VAL A 186 13.94 7.03 -4.70
N ARG A 187 15.02 6.46 -4.18
CA ARG A 187 16.28 6.31 -4.89
C ARG A 187 16.81 4.89 -4.75
N PHE A 188 17.34 4.37 -5.84
CA PHE A 188 18.16 3.17 -5.82
C PHE A 188 19.61 3.56 -6.13
N PHE A 189 20.49 3.36 -5.15
CA PHE A 189 21.91 3.61 -5.28
C PHE A 189 22.61 2.34 -5.73
N GLU A 190 22.78 2.19 -7.04
CA GLU A 190 23.46 1.02 -7.62
C GLU A 190 24.95 0.98 -7.24
N GLY A 191 25.44 -0.21 -6.87
CA GLY A 191 26.85 -0.47 -6.59
C GLY A 191 27.04 -1.57 -5.55
N ALA A 192 28.27 -2.07 -5.43
CA ALA A 192 28.61 -3.04 -4.40
C ALA A 192 28.42 -2.44 -2.99
N THR A 193 27.96 -3.26 -2.05
CA THR A 193 27.71 -2.86 -0.65
C THR A 193 28.70 -3.48 0.34
N ASP A 194 29.70 -4.19 -0.17
CA ASP A 194 30.67 -5.00 0.58
C ASP A 194 31.64 -4.14 1.39
N ASN A 195 31.95 -2.95 0.86
CA ASN A 195 32.86 -1.97 1.45
C ASN A 195 32.10 -0.67 1.76
N PRO A 196 32.02 -0.23 3.03
CA PRO A 196 31.26 0.95 3.42
C PRO A 196 31.84 2.29 2.93
N GLY A 197 33.06 2.27 2.36
CA GLY A 197 33.71 3.45 1.77
C GLY A 197 33.50 3.63 0.27
N GLU A 198 32.90 2.65 -0.42
CA GLU A 198 32.87 2.59 -1.88
C GLU A 198 31.45 2.29 -2.41
N GLY A 199 31.28 2.41 -3.73
CA GLY A 199 30.08 1.95 -4.43
C GLY A 199 28.80 2.69 -4.01
N ALA A 200 27.81 1.91 -3.57
CA ALA A 200 26.49 2.43 -3.20
C ALA A 200 26.55 3.34 -1.95
N TRP A 201 27.50 3.09 -1.04
CA TRP A 201 27.63 3.83 0.21
C TRP A 201 28.05 5.28 0.03
N THR A 202 28.93 5.55 -0.94
CA THR A 202 29.37 6.92 -1.28
C THR A 202 28.21 7.73 -1.88
N LYS A 203 27.38 7.09 -2.71
CA LYS A 203 26.18 7.73 -3.29
C LYS A 203 25.14 8.03 -2.22
N LEU A 204 24.89 7.10 -1.30
CA LEU A 204 24.02 7.30 -0.15
C LEU A 204 24.52 8.45 0.74
N ASP A 205 25.83 8.54 0.96
CA ASP A 205 26.43 9.60 1.77
C ASP A 205 26.24 10.99 1.14
N ALA A 206 26.53 11.12 -0.16
CA ALA A 206 26.29 12.36 -0.90
C ALA A 206 24.81 12.77 -0.87
N PHE A 207 23.90 11.80 -0.99
CA PHE A 207 22.47 12.03 -0.88
C PHE A 207 22.06 12.49 0.52
N PHE A 208 22.52 11.80 1.56
CA PHE A 208 22.19 12.11 2.95
C PHE A 208 22.74 13.46 3.41
N ALA A 209 23.90 13.87 2.89
CA ALA A 209 24.51 15.16 3.18
C ALA A 209 23.80 16.34 2.49
N LYS A 210 23.09 16.10 1.38
CA LYS A 210 22.43 17.14 0.59
C LYS A 210 21.18 17.65 1.31
N PRO A 211 21.09 18.97 1.61
CA PRO A 211 19.86 19.55 2.15
C PRO A 211 18.76 19.58 1.08
N LEU A 212 17.51 19.48 1.55
CA LEU A 212 16.29 19.58 0.75
C LEU A 212 15.68 20.96 0.90
N GLU A 213 15.09 21.48 -0.17
CA GLU A 213 14.33 22.72 -0.11
C GLU A 213 12.99 22.48 0.58
N ASP A 214 12.53 23.41 1.38
CA ASP A 214 11.17 23.39 1.94
C ASP A 214 10.20 24.28 1.16
N ALA A 215 8.92 24.23 1.53
CA ALA A 215 7.88 25.05 0.95
C ALA A 215 8.11 26.56 1.16
N PHE A 216 8.90 26.95 2.15
CA PHE A 216 9.18 28.32 2.54
C PHE A 216 10.52 28.86 1.98
N GLY A 217 11.24 28.05 1.19
CA GLY A 217 12.54 28.40 0.61
C GLY A 217 13.75 28.18 1.54
N GLY A 218 13.54 27.59 2.72
CA GLY A 218 14.58 27.14 3.63
C GLY A 218 15.20 25.81 3.22
N GLN A 219 16.29 25.44 3.90
CA GLN A 219 17.02 24.19 3.70
C GLN A 219 16.86 23.25 4.90
N ARG A 220 16.28 22.07 4.66
CA ARG A 220 16.03 21.01 5.64
C ARG A 220 17.02 19.86 5.41
N LYS A 221 17.63 19.34 6.47
CA LYS A 221 18.40 18.09 6.41
C LYS A 221 17.54 16.94 6.90
N ILE A 222 17.81 15.73 6.41
CA ILE A 222 17.18 14.51 6.93
C ILE A 222 17.55 14.39 8.42
N GLU A 223 16.54 14.41 9.29
CA GLU A 223 16.71 14.47 10.74
C GLU A 223 17.11 13.11 11.30
N ALA A 224 16.58 12.03 10.72
CA ALA A 224 16.98 10.67 11.02
C ALA A 224 16.86 9.76 9.79
N LEU A 225 17.93 9.03 9.48
CA LEU A 225 17.98 7.99 8.44
C LEU A 225 18.16 6.63 9.11
N ALA A 226 17.20 5.73 8.94
CA ALA A 226 17.36 4.33 9.31
C ALA A 226 18.02 3.55 8.16
N VAL A 227 18.99 2.70 8.46
CA VAL A 227 19.66 1.83 7.48
C VAL A 227 19.56 0.38 7.95
N ASP A 228 18.96 -0.49 7.14
CA ASP A 228 18.78 -1.89 7.52
C ASP A 228 20.13 -2.64 7.55
N GLY A 229 20.38 -3.27 8.69
CA GLY A 229 21.49 -4.20 8.89
C GLY A 229 21.01 -5.60 9.24
N GLY A 230 19.74 -5.92 8.98
CA GLY A 230 19.08 -7.17 9.38
C GLY A 230 19.50 -8.41 8.59
N ASP A 231 19.89 -8.24 7.32
CA ASP A 231 20.20 -9.34 6.37
C ASP A 231 21.40 -10.22 6.76
N GLY A 232 22.18 -9.82 7.76
CA GLY A 232 23.29 -10.61 8.31
C GLY A 232 24.56 -10.61 7.44
N GLY A 233 24.44 -10.45 6.11
CA GLY A 233 25.57 -10.37 5.18
C GLY A 233 26.27 -9.00 5.16
N ARG A 234 25.56 -7.92 5.51
CA ARG A 234 26.07 -6.52 5.45
C ARG A 234 25.96 -5.74 6.75
N THR A 235 25.66 -6.43 7.86
CA THR A 235 25.45 -5.80 9.17
C THR A 235 26.67 -5.00 9.65
N ASN A 236 27.88 -5.50 9.43
CA ASN A 236 29.10 -4.81 9.89
C ASN A 236 29.33 -3.49 9.14
N GLN A 237 29.09 -3.48 7.82
CA GLN A 237 29.22 -2.31 6.96
C GLN A 237 28.20 -1.23 7.37
N VAL A 238 26.95 -1.63 7.60
CA VAL A 238 25.88 -0.74 8.08
C VAL A 238 26.26 -0.12 9.43
N LEU A 239 26.69 -0.96 10.39
CA LEU A 239 27.11 -0.50 11.72
C LEU A 239 28.27 0.49 11.66
N GLU A 240 29.26 0.25 10.79
CA GLU A 240 30.40 1.14 10.61
C GLU A 240 29.99 2.47 9.95
N TRP A 241 29.16 2.41 8.91
CA TRP A 241 28.69 3.60 8.20
C TRP A 241 27.83 4.50 9.08
N CYS A 242 26.86 3.92 9.80
CA CYS A 242 26.00 4.68 10.72
C CYS A 242 26.78 5.27 11.88
N ARG A 243 27.77 4.54 12.43
CA ARG A 243 28.57 5.01 13.58
C ARG A 243 29.31 6.33 13.31
N ARG A 244 29.67 6.61 12.05
CA ARG A 244 30.40 7.83 11.66
C ARG A 244 29.48 9.06 11.49
N ARG A 245 28.16 8.90 11.63
CA ARG A 245 27.15 9.93 11.32
C ARG A 245 26.13 10.06 12.45
N ALA A 246 25.90 11.29 12.93
CA ALA A 246 25.06 11.53 14.12
C ALA A 246 23.56 11.20 13.92
N ASN A 247 23.07 11.29 12.67
CA ASN A 247 21.65 11.13 12.33
C ASN A 247 21.38 9.85 11.50
N ALA A 248 22.35 8.94 11.42
CA ALA A 248 22.19 7.66 10.75
C ALA A 248 22.11 6.53 11.79
N TYR A 249 21.07 5.73 11.71
CA TYR A 249 20.73 4.71 12.69
C TYR A 249 20.73 3.35 12.02
N ALA A 250 21.59 2.44 12.48
CA ALA A 250 21.53 1.06 12.03
C ALA A 250 20.34 0.36 12.69
N VAL A 251 19.40 -0.13 11.89
CA VAL A 251 18.19 -0.78 12.36
C VAL A 251 18.20 -2.27 12.02
N LYS A 252 17.34 -3.02 12.73
CA LYS A 252 17.02 -4.40 12.38
C LYS A 252 15.54 -4.63 12.59
N GLY A 253 14.86 -5.13 11.56
CA GLY A 253 13.47 -5.56 11.68
C GLY A 253 13.30 -6.72 12.66
N VAL A 254 12.34 -6.58 13.58
CA VAL A 254 11.89 -7.63 14.49
C VAL A 254 10.41 -7.86 14.24
N GLY A 255 10.08 -9.07 13.79
CA GLY A 255 8.69 -9.48 13.60
C GLY A 255 7.99 -9.83 14.92
N GLY A 256 6.69 -10.06 14.83
CA GLY A 256 5.84 -10.42 15.96
C GLY A 256 5.07 -9.25 16.57
N ARG A 257 3.96 -9.56 17.24
CA ARG A 257 3.11 -8.58 17.93
C ARG A 257 3.76 -8.06 19.20
N GLY A 258 3.41 -6.84 19.59
CA GLY A 258 3.82 -6.24 20.86
C GLY A 258 5.26 -5.70 20.90
N VAL A 259 5.98 -5.75 19.78
CA VAL A 259 7.27 -5.06 19.64
C VAL A 259 7.00 -3.58 19.34
N PRO A 260 7.56 -2.63 20.13
CA PRO A 260 7.42 -1.20 19.86
C PRO A 260 7.99 -0.80 18.49
N ALA A 261 7.50 0.32 17.93
CA ALA A 261 8.00 0.88 16.67
C ALA A 261 9.53 0.99 16.65
N ILE A 262 10.12 1.48 17.74
CA ILE A 262 11.56 1.47 17.96
C ILE A 262 11.87 1.04 19.39
N SER A 263 12.81 0.11 19.55
CA SER A 263 13.23 -0.43 20.84
C SER A 263 14.63 0.06 21.24
N VAL A 264 14.99 -0.16 22.51
CA VAL A 264 16.30 0.21 23.06
C VAL A 264 17.44 -0.41 22.23
N PRO A 265 18.46 0.37 21.85
CA PRO A 265 19.53 -0.12 20.98
C PRO A 265 20.41 -1.16 21.67
N ALA A 266 20.78 -2.19 20.92
CA ALA A 266 21.77 -3.15 21.32
C ALA A 266 23.19 -2.68 20.94
N LYS A 267 24.10 -2.63 21.91
CA LYS A 267 25.52 -2.35 21.67
C LYS A 267 26.19 -3.57 21.03
N LYS A 268 26.71 -3.42 19.81
CA LYS A 268 27.34 -4.51 19.04
C LYS A 268 28.87 -4.48 19.03
N SER A 269 29.51 -3.36 19.39
CA SER A 269 30.96 -3.30 19.44
C SER A 269 31.52 -3.96 20.70
N VAL A 270 32.57 -4.77 20.53
CA VAL A 270 33.37 -5.35 21.61
C VAL A 270 34.74 -4.67 21.72
N THR A 271 35.27 -4.61 22.93
CA THR A 271 36.65 -4.18 23.21
C THR A 271 37.61 -5.35 22.91
N LYS A 272 38.92 -5.08 22.77
CA LYS A 272 39.95 -6.14 22.61
C LYS A 272 39.91 -7.19 23.72
N ARG A 273 39.32 -6.87 24.89
CA ARG A 273 39.13 -7.77 26.05
C ARG A 273 37.77 -8.49 26.04
N GLY A 274 37.05 -8.51 24.92
CA GLY A 274 35.75 -9.18 24.78
C GLY A 274 34.54 -8.50 25.46
N LYS A 275 34.75 -7.45 26.27
CA LYS A 275 33.65 -6.71 26.90
C LYS A 275 32.99 -5.75 25.91
N ARG A 276 31.66 -5.57 26.00
CA ARG A 276 30.94 -4.58 25.17
C ARG A 276 31.52 -3.17 25.37
N LYS A 277 31.78 -2.47 24.27
CA LYS A 277 32.32 -1.10 24.30
C LYS A 277 31.24 -0.17 24.87
N ARG A 278 31.55 0.56 25.95
CA ARG A 278 30.57 1.45 26.59
C ARG A 278 30.36 2.76 25.83
N PHE A 279 31.45 3.37 25.34
CA PHE A 279 31.48 4.63 24.62
C PHE A 279 31.78 4.44 23.13
N GLY A 280 31.01 5.13 22.27
CA GLY A 280 31.13 5.03 20.82
C GLY A 280 30.98 3.60 20.29
N SER A 281 30.09 2.79 20.87
CA SER A 281 29.73 1.50 20.28
C SER A 281 28.86 1.73 19.05
N ALA A 282 29.02 0.89 18.03
CA ALA A 282 27.98 0.75 17.03
C ALA A 282 26.71 0.23 17.71
N MET A 283 25.59 0.89 17.45
CA MET A 283 24.29 0.60 18.03
C MET A 283 23.39 0.00 16.96
N LEU A 284 22.68 -1.07 17.29
CA LEU A 284 21.67 -1.67 16.42
C LEU A 284 20.30 -1.50 17.09
N TRP A 285 19.40 -0.80 16.42
CA TRP A 285 18.07 -0.46 16.92
C TRP A 285 17.05 -1.50 16.43
N PRO A 286 16.42 -2.28 17.32
CA PRO A 286 15.36 -3.19 16.92
C PRO A 286 14.10 -2.40 16.57
N VAL A 287 13.50 -2.68 15.42
CA VAL A 287 12.29 -2.02 14.92
C VAL A 287 11.15 -3.03 14.83
N GLY A 288 10.03 -2.74 15.50
CA GLY A 288 8.83 -3.58 15.46
C GLY A 288 8.10 -3.42 14.14
N THR A 289 8.40 -4.28 13.15
CA THR A 289 7.87 -4.13 11.79
C THR A 289 6.39 -4.47 11.70
N TRP A 290 5.88 -5.33 12.58
CA TRP A 290 4.48 -5.76 12.56
C TRP A 290 3.49 -4.60 12.73
N GLY A 291 3.65 -3.82 13.81
CA GLY A 291 2.75 -2.72 14.13
C GLY A 291 2.83 -1.60 13.09
N LEU A 292 4.05 -1.25 12.66
CA LEU A 292 4.29 -0.23 11.65
C LEU A 292 3.72 -0.61 10.28
N LYS A 293 3.85 -1.88 9.86
CA LYS A 293 3.20 -2.37 8.64
C LYS A 293 1.68 -2.32 8.75
N SER A 294 1.11 -2.70 9.90
CA SER A 294 -0.34 -2.59 10.12
C SER A 294 -0.83 -1.14 10.03
N GLU A 295 -0.12 -0.19 10.66
CA GLU A 295 -0.44 1.24 10.59
C GLU A 295 -0.32 1.78 9.15
N LEU A 296 0.79 1.48 8.47
CA LEU A 296 0.99 1.89 7.09
C LEU A 296 -0.13 1.38 6.18
N PHE A 297 -0.46 0.08 6.24
CA PHE A 297 -1.51 -0.47 5.40
C PHE A 297 -2.89 0.13 5.73
N ALA A 298 -3.20 0.37 7.01
CA ALA A 298 -4.42 1.08 7.39
C ALA A 298 -4.46 2.49 6.80
N ASN A 299 -3.34 3.20 6.81
CA ASN A 299 -3.18 4.53 6.21
C ASN A 299 -3.28 4.51 4.68
N LEU A 300 -2.79 3.45 4.02
CA LEU A 300 -2.93 3.27 2.58
C LEU A 300 -4.38 3.03 2.14
N HIS A 301 -5.25 2.50 3.00
CA HIS A 301 -6.68 2.35 2.71
C HIS A 301 -7.50 3.63 2.90
N LYS A 302 -6.93 4.67 3.50
CA LYS A 302 -7.62 5.96 3.67
C LYS A 302 -7.84 6.64 2.33
N LEU A 303 -9.03 7.16 2.14
CA LEU A 303 -9.44 7.97 0.99
C LEU A 303 -9.30 9.45 1.36
N GLY A 304 -8.80 10.25 0.43
CA GLY A 304 -8.58 11.69 0.61
C GLY A 304 -9.25 12.50 -0.49
N LEU A 305 -8.86 13.77 -0.63
CA LEU A 305 -9.43 14.74 -1.58
C LEU A 305 -9.49 14.20 -3.01
N ARG A 306 -8.43 13.51 -3.45
CA ARG A 306 -8.34 12.92 -4.80
C ARG A 306 -9.33 11.80 -5.04
N SER A 307 -9.87 11.19 -3.99
CA SER A 307 -10.90 10.14 -4.04
C SER A 307 -12.32 10.71 -3.90
N GLY A 308 -12.49 12.04 -3.84
CA GLY A 308 -13.78 12.71 -3.72
C GLY A 308 -14.22 12.98 -2.27
N GLU A 309 -13.34 12.74 -1.29
CA GLU A 309 -13.61 13.08 0.12
C GLU A 309 -13.45 14.58 0.37
N PRO A 310 -14.10 15.15 1.42
CA PRO A 310 -14.07 16.59 1.68
C PRO A 310 -12.74 17.10 2.23
N ALA A 311 -11.90 16.22 2.77
CA ALA A 311 -10.58 16.53 3.32
C ALA A 311 -9.70 15.28 3.33
N ASP A 312 -8.38 15.47 3.38
CA ASP A 312 -7.44 14.38 3.63
C ASP A 312 -7.49 13.99 5.12
N PRO A 313 -7.82 12.73 5.45
CA PRO A 313 -7.97 12.32 6.84
C PRO A 313 -6.61 12.22 7.55
N PRO A 314 -6.58 12.35 8.89
CA PRO A 314 -5.36 12.13 9.67
C PRO A 314 -4.70 10.79 9.33
N GLY A 315 -3.39 10.78 9.14
CA GLY A 315 -2.64 9.59 8.71
C GLY A 315 -2.74 9.27 7.22
N TYR A 316 -3.29 10.13 6.37
CA TYR A 316 -3.29 9.94 4.92
C TYR A 316 -1.87 9.95 4.35
N VAL A 317 -1.64 9.14 3.31
CA VAL A 317 -0.34 9.04 2.62
C VAL A 317 -0.45 9.72 1.27
N HIS A 318 0.34 10.79 1.09
CA HIS A 318 0.47 11.54 -0.14
C HIS A 318 1.61 10.99 -1.00
N PHE A 319 1.32 10.87 -2.30
CA PHE A 319 2.24 10.34 -3.30
C PHE A 319 2.50 11.37 -4.38
N GLY A 320 3.76 11.64 -4.68
CA GLY A 320 4.11 12.51 -5.80
C GLY A 320 3.85 11.84 -7.15
N ASP A 321 3.48 12.62 -8.15
CA ASP A 321 3.32 12.17 -9.54
C ASP A 321 4.58 11.55 -10.15
N PHE A 322 5.76 12.01 -9.72
CA PHE A 322 7.08 11.49 -10.06
C PHE A 322 7.34 10.06 -9.57
N LEU A 323 6.55 9.52 -8.64
CA LEU A 323 6.79 8.17 -8.12
C LEU A 323 6.50 7.11 -9.20
N PRO A 324 7.46 6.21 -9.47
CA PRO A 324 7.31 5.20 -10.52
C PRO A 324 6.35 4.09 -10.07
N LYS A 325 5.77 3.38 -11.05
CA LYS A 325 4.94 2.18 -10.81
C LYS A 325 5.63 1.18 -9.88
N GLU A 326 6.94 0.98 -10.05
CA GLU A 326 7.75 0.05 -9.26
C GLU A 326 7.66 0.33 -7.75
N TYR A 327 7.62 1.60 -7.34
CA TYR A 327 7.47 1.96 -5.93
C TYR A 327 6.16 1.40 -5.35
N PHE A 328 5.03 1.59 -6.04
CA PHE A 328 3.73 1.08 -5.60
C PHE A 328 3.67 -0.45 -5.64
N LEU A 329 4.38 -1.07 -6.57
CA LEU A 329 4.48 -2.52 -6.62
C LEU A 329 5.20 -3.07 -5.38
N GLN A 330 6.30 -2.44 -4.97
CA GLN A 330 7.06 -2.84 -3.78
C GLN A 330 6.34 -2.46 -2.48
N LEU A 331 5.66 -1.31 -2.43
CA LEU A 331 4.88 -0.87 -1.27
C LEU A 331 3.75 -1.86 -0.93
N THR A 332 3.14 -2.45 -1.98
CA THR A 332 2.07 -3.46 -1.87
C THR A 332 2.60 -4.90 -2.01
N ALA A 333 3.90 -5.12 -1.82
CA ALA A 333 4.54 -6.43 -1.99
C ALA A 333 4.21 -7.44 -0.91
N GLU A 334 3.62 -7.01 0.21
CA GLU A 334 3.19 -7.88 1.30
C GLU A 334 1.70 -7.73 1.55
N ALA A 335 1.11 -8.76 2.16
CA ALA A 335 -0.27 -8.77 2.57
C ALA A 335 -0.39 -9.33 3.98
N PHE A 336 -1.25 -8.72 4.78
CA PHE A 336 -1.66 -9.31 6.05
C PHE A 336 -2.64 -10.45 5.80
N VAL A 337 -2.32 -11.65 6.31
CA VAL A 337 -3.11 -12.86 6.15
C VAL A 337 -3.39 -13.46 7.52
N ALA A 338 -4.67 -13.64 7.84
CA ALA A 338 -5.13 -14.35 9.03
C ALA A 338 -5.76 -15.69 8.60
N GLU A 339 -5.15 -16.81 8.97
CA GLU A 339 -5.64 -18.15 8.66
C GLU A 339 -5.80 -18.97 9.94
N VAL A 340 -6.90 -19.73 10.04
CA VAL A 340 -7.07 -20.71 11.12
C VAL A 340 -6.37 -22.00 10.69
N VAL A 341 -5.22 -22.29 11.29
CA VAL A 341 -4.46 -23.52 11.04
C VAL A 341 -4.57 -24.41 12.27
N ARG A 342 -5.19 -25.59 12.11
CA ARG A 342 -5.38 -26.58 13.20
C ARG A 342 -6.09 -25.99 14.43
N GLY A 343 -7.12 -25.18 14.22
CA GLY A 343 -7.91 -24.56 15.30
C GLY A 343 -7.22 -23.41 16.03
N LYS A 344 -6.02 -22.99 15.59
CA LYS A 344 -5.32 -21.81 16.09
C LYS A 344 -5.31 -20.71 15.03
N PHE A 345 -5.62 -19.48 15.43
CA PHE A 345 -5.45 -18.31 14.56
C PHE A 345 -3.96 -18.07 14.33
N HIS A 346 -3.53 -18.20 13.08
CA HIS A 346 -2.18 -17.88 12.63
C HIS A 346 -2.27 -16.63 11.76
N GLU A 347 -1.65 -15.56 12.24
CA GLU A 347 -1.57 -14.30 11.52
C GLU A 347 -0.14 -14.13 11.04
N GLU A 348 0.03 -13.83 9.76
CA GLU A 348 1.35 -13.58 9.18
C GLU A 348 1.30 -12.49 8.12
N TRP A 349 2.39 -11.74 8.02
CA TRP A 349 2.65 -10.90 6.85
C TRP A 349 3.26 -11.78 5.78
N LYS A 350 2.51 -11.98 4.69
CA LYS A 350 2.92 -12.83 3.59
C LYS A 350 3.41 -11.99 2.43
N ARG A 351 4.60 -12.30 1.95
CA ARG A 351 5.20 -11.67 0.78
C ARG A 351 4.49 -12.17 -0.50
N LEU A 352 3.84 -11.25 -1.20
CA LEU A 352 3.16 -11.46 -2.48
C LEU A 352 4.11 -11.30 -3.68
N ARG A 353 5.14 -10.46 -3.55
CA ARG A 353 6.10 -10.12 -4.63
C ARG A 353 7.55 -10.32 -4.19
N PRO A 354 8.46 -10.64 -5.12
CA PRO A 354 9.85 -10.95 -4.80
C PRO A 354 10.67 -9.75 -4.32
N ASP A 355 10.19 -8.52 -4.48
CA ASP A 355 10.86 -7.28 -4.09
C ASP A 355 9.93 -6.46 -3.18
N ASN A 356 10.39 -6.11 -1.98
CA ASN A 356 9.65 -5.35 -0.96
C ASN A 356 10.52 -4.24 -0.33
N HIS A 357 11.64 -3.90 -0.97
CA HIS A 357 12.67 -3.01 -0.43
C HIS A 357 12.13 -1.62 -0.09
N CYS A 358 11.27 -1.07 -0.95
CA CYS A 358 10.62 0.22 -0.68
C CYS A 358 9.65 0.16 0.51
N LEU A 359 8.95 -0.97 0.72
CA LEU A 359 8.05 -1.15 1.86
C LEU A 359 8.86 -1.18 3.17
N ASP A 360 9.91 -1.98 3.22
CA ASP A 360 10.74 -2.09 4.42
C ASP A 360 11.46 -0.76 4.72
N ALA A 361 12.00 -0.09 3.70
CA ALA A 361 12.56 1.26 3.83
C ALA A 361 11.53 2.27 4.36
N HIS A 362 10.28 2.25 3.87
CA HIS A 362 9.22 3.13 4.35
C HIS A 362 8.89 2.84 5.83
N VAL A 363 8.78 1.57 6.21
CA VAL A 363 8.55 1.14 7.61
C VAL A 363 9.67 1.62 8.53
N TYR A 364 10.92 1.56 8.07
CA TYR A 364 12.05 2.10 8.84
C TYR A 364 12.02 3.63 8.96
N ALA A 365 11.56 4.34 7.93
CA ALA A 365 11.33 5.79 8.01
C ALA A 365 10.25 6.12 9.07
N MET A 366 9.14 5.36 9.11
CA MET A 366 8.12 5.52 10.16
C MET A 366 8.70 5.30 11.57
N ALA A 367 9.56 4.29 11.74
CA ALA A 367 10.23 4.06 13.03
C ALA A 367 11.10 5.25 13.47
N MET A 368 11.77 5.93 12.52
CA MET A 368 12.52 7.15 12.81
C MET A 368 11.61 8.33 13.14
N ALA A 369 10.45 8.46 12.48
CA ALA A 369 9.47 9.49 12.83
C ALA A 369 8.94 9.29 14.26
N GLU A 370 8.66 8.05 14.65
CA GLU A 370 8.28 7.70 16.03
C GLU A 370 9.39 8.02 17.03
N MET A 371 10.65 7.76 16.69
CA MET A 371 11.81 8.12 17.52
C MET A 371 11.94 9.64 17.71
N LEU A 372 11.65 10.43 16.67
CA LEU A 372 11.67 11.90 16.74
C LEU A 372 10.43 12.49 17.46
N GLY A 373 9.47 11.64 17.80
CA GLY A 373 8.35 11.95 18.66
C GLY A 373 7.02 12.16 17.94
N LEU A 374 6.80 11.52 16.80
CA LEU A 374 5.52 11.58 16.08
C LEU A 374 4.31 11.28 17.01
N SER A 375 4.42 10.25 17.87
CA SER A 375 3.38 9.95 18.86
C SER A 375 3.47 10.72 20.18
N THR A 376 4.63 11.29 20.50
CA THR A 376 4.94 11.74 21.88
C THR A 376 4.97 13.26 22.04
N LYS A 377 5.14 14.01 20.94
CA LYS A 377 5.09 15.48 20.94
C LYS A 377 3.71 15.98 21.34
N ARG A 378 3.68 16.99 22.20
CA ARG A 378 2.44 17.69 22.59
C ARG A 378 2.12 18.80 21.57
N ALA A 379 0.90 19.33 21.63
CA ALA A 379 0.47 20.43 20.77
C ALA A 379 1.41 21.64 20.83
N ASP A 380 1.96 21.96 22.00
CA ASP A 380 2.93 23.05 22.18
C ASP A 380 4.26 22.75 21.47
N ASP A 381 4.74 21.51 21.51
CA ASP A 381 5.96 21.08 20.82
C ASP A 381 5.79 21.18 19.30
N TRP A 382 4.61 20.79 18.79
CA TRP A 382 4.26 20.91 17.38
C TRP A 382 4.14 22.37 16.93
N SER A 383 3.53 23.22 17.77
CA SER A 383 3.45 24.66 17.53
C SER A 383 4.84 25.29 17.46
N ALA A 384 5.72 24.97 18.42
CA ALA A 384 7.10 25.44 18.43
C ALA A 384 7.89 24.94 17.21
N LEU A 385 7.69 23.70 16.79
CA LEU A 385 8.30 23.16 15.57
C LEU A 385 7.81 23.91 14.33
N ARG A 386 6.51 24.17 14.22
CA ARG A 386 5.92 24.96 13.12
C ARG A 386 6.51 26.37 13.09
N GLN A 387 6.58 27.06 14.22
CA GLN A 387 7.16 28.41 14.32
C GLN A 387 8.64 28.45 13.95
N ARG A 388 9.41 27.41 14.29
CA ARG A 388 10.84 27.33 13.92
C ARG A 388 11.05 27.12 12.42
N LEU A 389 10.15 26.38 11.78
CA LEU A 389 10.25 26.01 10.36
C LEU A 389 9.62 27.05 9.43
N GLN A 390 8.59 27.75 9.90
CA GLN A 390 7.99 28.87 9.18
C GLN A 390 8.85 30.11 9.43
N PRO A 391 9.44 30.74 8.39
CA PRO A 391 10.08 32.03 8.60
C PRO A 391 9.01 33.01 9.09
N THR A 392 9.35 33.79 10.12
CA THR A 392 8.51 34.91 10.55
C THR A 392 8.36 35.83 9.34
N ARG A 393 7.20 35.81 8.68
CA ARG A 393 6.83 36.93 7.82
C ARG A 393 6.75 38.11 8.76
N GLU A 394 7.77 38.97 8.74
CA GLU A 394 7.55 40.34 9.19
C GLU A 394 6.30 40.81 8.46
N PRO A 395 5.24 41.23 9.17
CA PRO A 395 4.12 41.85 8.49
C PRO A 395 4.72 43.01 7.72
N ASP A 396 4.61 42.98 6.40
CA ASP A 396 5.08 44.05 5.54
C ASP A 396 4.27 45.31 5.90
N LEU A 397 4.80 46.09 6.84
CA LEU A 397 4.18 47.32 7.34
C LEU A 397 3.95 48.32 6.21
N LEU A 398 4.71 48.21 5.10
CA LEU A 398 4.53 49.02 3.90
C LEU A 398 3.34 48.59 3.05
N ASN A 399 2.86 47.35 3.17
CA ASN A 399 1.66 46.90 2.45
C ASN A 399 0.37 47.45 3.09
N GLY A 400 0.37 47.61 4.43
CA GLY A 400 -0.69 48.33 5.15
C GLY A 400 -0.73 49.84 4.82
N LEU A 401 0.42 50.45 4.57
CA LEU A 401 0.53 51.85 4.13
C LEU A 401 0.15 52.05 2.65
N ARG A 402 0.36 51.05 1.79
CA ARG A 402 -0.04 51.11 0.37
C ARG A 402 -1.56 50.95 0.15
N LEU A 403 -2.26 50.29 1.07
CA LEU A 403 -3.72 50.15 1.02
C LEU A 403 -4.47 51.35 1.61
N ALA A 404 -3.78 52.30 2.24
CA ALA A 404 -4.32 53.60 2.65
C ALA A 404 -4.27 54.62 1.49
N GLY A 405 -4.81 54.25 0.33
CA GLY A 405 -5.22 55.24 -0.67
C GLY A 405 -6.48 55.97 -0.18
N PRO A 406 -6.77 57.21 -0.63
CA PRO A 406 -7.88 57.99 -0.10
C PRO A 406 -9.19 57.22 -0.28
N MET A 407 -9.90 57.00 0.83
CA MET A 407 -11.27 56.47 0.83
C MET A 407 -12.11 57.31 -0.13
N VAL A 408 -12.43 56.76 -1.30
CA VAL A 408 -13.52 57.27 -2.11
C VAL A 408 -14.79 57.02 -1.30
N ALA A 409 -15.42 58.11 -0.85
CA ALA A 409 -16.68 58.06 -0.12
C ALA A 409 -17.70 57.24 -0.94
N ALA A 410 -18.24 56.19 -0.32
CA ALA A 410 -19.38 55.45 -0.87
C ALA A 410 -20.56 56.43 -1.04
N PRO A 411 -21.33 56.35 -2.14
CA PRO A 411 -22.53 57.15 -2.27
C PRO A 411 -23.53 56.72 -1.19
N ALA A 412 -24.09 57.71 -0.50
CA ALA A 412 -25.10 57.51 0.53
C ALA A 412 -26.31 56.75 -0.04
N GLU A 413 -26.72 55.68 0.64
CA GLU A 413 -28.00 55.03 0.40
C GLU A 413 -29.13 56.05 0.62
N THR A 414 -29.83 56.37 -0.46
CA THR A 414 -31.07 57.15 -0.40
C THR A 414 -32.11 56.37 0.42
N THR A 415 -32.37 56.84 1.63
CA THR A 415 -33.49 56.44 2.46
C THR A 415 -34.78 56.67 1.68
N ILE A 416 -35.50 55.58 1.41
CA ILE A 416 -36.79 55.60 0.72
C ILE A 416 -37.80 56.25 1.67
N ASP A 417 -38.26 57.44 1.28
CA ASP A 417 -39.22 58.28 2.01
C ASP A 417 -40.52 57.51 2.32
N GLU A 418 -40.83 57.32 3.61
CA GLU A 418 -42.03 56.62 4.12
C GLU A 418 -43.34 57.25 3.60
N ALA A 419 -43.31 58.51 3.16
CA ALA A 419 -44.45 59.17 2.52
C ALA A 419 -44.83 58.55 1.16
N SER A 420 -43.88 57.91 0.46
CA SER A 420 -44.10 57.24 -0.83
C SER A 420 -44.77 55.87 -0.70
N GLN A 421 -44.54 55.16 0.41
CA GLN A 421 -45.19 53.89 0.71
C GLN A 421 -46.66 54.09 1.14
N ALA A 422 -46.95 55.14 1.92
CA ALA A 422 -48.32 55.47 2.33
C ALA A 422 -49.24 55.84 1.15
N ARG A 423 -48.71 56.47 0.08
CA ARG A 423 -49.46 56.76 -1.16
C ARG A 423 -49.74 55.50 -2.00
N ARG A 424 -48.82 54.52 -2.02
CA ARG A 424 -49.03 53.24 -2.72
C ARG A 424 -50.05 52.33 -2.03
N GLN A 425 -50.11 52.33 -0.69
CA GLN A 425 -51.14 51.57 0.04
C GLN A 425 -52.55 52.11 -0.22
N LYS A 426 -52.71 53.43 -0.33
CA LYS A 426 -54.02 54.10 -0.51
C LYS A 426 -54.67 53.83 -1.89
N TRP A 427 -53.87 53.45 -2.89
CA TRP A 427 -54.35 53.04 -4.23
C TRP A 427 -54.72 51.56 -4.33
N LYS A 428 -54.23 50.70 -3.42
CA LYS A 428 -54.56 49.25 -3.40
C LYS A 428 -55.89 48.93 -2.73
N ASN A 429 -56.42 49.81 -1.87
CA ASN A 429 -57.71 49.61 -1.18
C ASN A 429 -58.91 50.22 -1.92
N ARG A 430 -58.78 50.46 -3.23
CA ARG A 430 -59.88 50.95 -4.07
C ARG A 430 -60.06 50.03 -5.28
N LYS A 431 -60.50 48.81 -5.02
CA LYS A 431 -61.27 47.95 -5.94
C LYS A 431 -62.00 46.88 -5.15
#